data_AF-A0A1G9B9R7-F1
#
_entry.id   AF-A0A1G9B9R7-F1
#
_cell.length_a   1.000
_cell.length_b   1.000
_cell.length_c   1.000
_cell.angle_alpha   90.00
_cell.angle_beta   90.00
_cell.angle_gamma   90.00
#
_symmetry.space_group_name_H-M   'P 1'
#
loop_
_entity.id
_entity.type
_entity.pdbx_description
1 polymer ?
#
loop_
_entity_poly.entity_id
_entity_poly.type
_entity_poly.pdbx_seq_one_letter_code
_entity_poly.pdbx_strand_id
1 'polypeptide(L)'
;MRPGEMISIALILLCAVLATSIVLTDHPVPSVRSWGGIPTSLEEPSEVQKPYKAHSIPGRINFVDFDFGGEGVAYHDTEAGNLGGYAYRTDNVDVDVGTRSGADVPVVSHTYAGEWIQFSEVQVAKSGTYAATFYTSTTEDKKSFSVLVDGKKVATVYAPNTGDWHAFAPTSVQIPLTAGKHTVKITMDTGFADLAYVEFALAAPTSTPSGEYGADANPTGNPIGGGEGYTEIISPNDPRVKFIVDTRDELLSALKNARSGDVIYVEGNANIDMSGYFNVGVPAGVTIASNRGEDGAAGGRIYQKRLFSDPKAPDLRPLFITKGSGVRFTGLRIDGPDTGARVSEWRSGIRVEHQLAEIDNCEISGWGGAAIVFWGTGSATDMKDGGYVHHNNIHHCQGSGFGYGVVTYLGSVCLIEANYFDYTRHSIAGDGSAGSGYEARYNINGPHATSQNFDMHGKPDPSGSGKIAGDLIKIHHNTFLGTEPVVAPPIVIRGVPRVGAYIDHNWFYYTSHAPVWQMNGKGNISMTYSLIGENKTLSTSGPIHYVSWDL
;
A
#
# COMPACT_ATOMS: atom_id res chain seq x y z
N MET A 1 18.69 0.78 -54.13
CA MET A 1 18.94 1.81 -55.18
C MET A 1 17.60 2.39 -55.62
N ARG A 2 17.54 3.70 -55.90
CA ARG A 2 16.45 4.37 -56.69
C ARG A 2 16.83 4.27 -58.21
N PRO A 3 16.23 4.96 -59.22
CA PRO A 3 15.13 5.95 -59.24
C PRO A 3 14.18 5.92 -60.48
N GLY A 4 13.34 6.97 -60.62
CA GLY A 4 12.78 7.49 -61.90
C GLY A 4 11.33 8.02 -61.76
N GLU A 5 10.89 9.19 -62.29
CA GLU A 5 11.53 10.36 -62.92
C GLU A 5 10.69 11.67 -62.73
N MET A 6 11.37 12.81 -62.55
CA MET A 6 11.23 14.16 -63.14
C MET A 6 9.91 15.00 -63.28
N ILE A 7 9.94 16.23 -62.70
CA ILE A 7 9.79 17.61 -63.32
C ILE A 7 8.43 18.08 -63.92
N SER A 8 7.97 19.38 -63.88
CA SER A 8 8.18 20.58 -63.01
C SER A 8 7.33 21.83 -63.46
N ILE A 9 7.05 22.75 -62.51
CA ILE A 9 7.09 24.26 -62.61
C ILE A 9 6.03 25.10 -63.42
N ALA A 10 5.27 25.94 -62.66
CA ALA A 10 4.91 27.39 -62.85
C ALA A 10 4.08 27.91 -64.07
N LEU A 11 3.44 29.11 -64.08
CA LEU A 11 2.87 30.10 -63.12
C LEU A 11 2.16 31.25 -63.94
N ILE A 12 1.33 32.10 -63.30
CA ILE A 12 0.91 33.51 -63.66
C ILE A 12 -0.52 33.76 -64.22
N LEU A 13 -1.29 34.57 -63.46
CA LEU A 13 -2.40 35.56 -63.68
C LEU A 13 -3.24 35.53 -64.99
N LEU A 14 -4.54 35.90 -65.08
CA LEU A 14 -5.37 36.97 -64.46
C LEU A 14 -6.88 36.57 -64.65
N CYS A 15 -7.93 36.89 -63.87
CA CYS A 15 -8.57 38.20 -63.61
C CYS A 15 -9.82 38.05 -62.69
N ALA A 16 -10.34 39.14 -62.11
CA ALA A 16 -11.47 39.20 -61.13
C ALA A 16 -12.85 39.53 -61.80
N VAL A 17 -14.02 39.78 -61.18
CA VAL A 17 -14.46 40.33 -59.86
C VAL A 17 -15.92 39.89 -59.54
N LEU A 18 -16.41 40.23 -58.32
CA LEU A 18 -17.81 40.34 -57.80
C LEU A 18 -18.33 39.10 -57.05
N ALA A 19 -18.36 39.01 -55.71
CA ALA A 19 -18.76 39.91 -54.60
C ALA A 19 -20.23 39.77 -54.13
N THR A 20 -20.43 38.98 -53.07
CA THR A 20 -21.52 39.08 -52.09
C THR A 20 -21.06 38.44 -50.78
N SER A 21 -21.11 39.18 -49.67
CA SER A 21 -20.39 38.81 -48.44
C SER A 21 -21.27 38.09 -47.41
N ILE A 22 -21.13 36.77 -47.32
CA ILE A 22 -21.50 35.99 -46.13
C ILE A 22 -20.24 35.22 -45.73
N VAL A 23 -19.58 35.66 -44.64
CA VAL A 23 -18.31 35.08 -44.19
C VAL A 23 -18.58 34.13 -43.04
N LEU A 24 -18.47 32.82 -43.31
CA LEU A 24 -18.01 31.90 -42.28
C LEU A 24 -16.59 32.32 -41.90
N THR A 25 -16.36 32.65 -40.64
CA THR A 25 -14.99 32.80 -40.15
C THR A 25 -14.46 31.46 -39.70
N ASP A 26 -13.71 30.79 -40.58
CA ASP A 26 -12.65 29.89 -40.14
C ASP A 26 -11.77 30.63 -39.14
N HIS A 27 -11.53 30.06 -37.97
CA HIS A 27 -10.63 30.66 -36.98
C HIS A 27 -9.18 30.56 -37.49
N PRO A 28 -8.51 31.69 -37.80
CA PRO A 28 -7.15 31.65 -38.29
C PRO A 28 -6.14 31.59 -37.14
N VAL A 29 -4.94 31.10 -37.47
CA VAL A 29 -3.74 31.10 -36.62
C VAL A 29 -3.58 32.43 -35.88
N PRO A 30 -3.41 32.42 -34.53
CA PRO A 30 -3.05 33.63 -33.80
C PRO A 30 -1.70 34.15 -34.29
N SER A 31 -1.73 35.33 -34.91
CA SER A 31 -0.53 36.08 -35.27
C SER A 31 0.21 36.56 -34.03
N VAL A 32 1.53 36.78 -34.18
CA VAL A 32 2.35 37.47 -33.19
C VAL A 32 1.78 38.87 -32.95
N ARG A 33 1.01 39.03 -31.86
CA ARG A 33 0.69 40.35 -31.31
C ARG A 33 1.76 40.70 -30.30
N SER A 34 2.44 41.82 -30.55
CA SER A 34 3.17 42.53 -29.51
C SER A 34 2.20 42.85 -28.38
N TRP A 35 2.51 42.39 -27.16
CA TRP A 35 1.82 42.83 -25.95
C TRP A 35 2.33 44.22 -25.56
N GLY A 36 2.02 45.20 -26.40
CA GLY A 36 2.06 46.62 -26.07
C GLY A 36 0.90 46.99 -25.15
N GLY A 37 0.87 46.41 -23.95
CA GLY A 37 0.06 46.85 -22.83
C GLY A 37 0.93 47.69 -21.90
N ILE A 38 0.51 48.91 -21.59
CA ILE A 38 1.17 49.74 -20.58
C ILE A 38 1.11 48.97 -19.24
N PRO A 39 2.22 48.85 -18.48
CA PRO A 39 2.22 48.07 -17.24
C PRO A 39 1.24 48.68 -16.23
N THR A 40 0.16 47.96 -15.93
CA THR A 40 -0.71 48.25 -14.80
C THR A 40 -0.06 47.69 -13.54
N SER A 41 0.59 48.60 -12.79
CA SER A 41 1.18 48.44 -11.45
C SER A 41 1.72 47.05 -11.10
N LEU A 42 3.05 46.95 -11.08
CA LEU A 42 3.75 46.07 -10.13
C LEU A 42 3.11 46.28 -8.75
N GLU A 43 2.66 45.21 -8.09
CA GLU A 43 2.24 45.32 -6.69
C GLU A 43 3.55 45.51 -5.90
N GLU A 44 3.78 46.73 -5.38
CA GLU A 44 4.91 47.03 -4.49
C GLU A 44 4.94 46.01 -3.35
N PRO A 45 6.12 45.61 -2.84
CA PRO A 45 6.26 44.54 -1.85
C PRO A 45 5.37 44.80 -0.63
N SER A 46 4.29 44.03 -0.54
CA SER A 46 3.25 44.19 0.47
C SER A 46 3.76 43.76 1.84
N GLU A 47 3.67 44.65 2.84
CA GLU A 47 3.84 44.31 4.26
C GLU A 47 2.78 43.31 4.77
N VAL A 48 1.69 43.14 4.02
CA VAL A 48 0.60 42.21 4.34
C VAL A 48 0.76 40.93 3.51
N GLN A 49 0.93 39.81 4.21
CA GLN A 49 0.85 38.47 3.62
C GLN A 49 -0.61 38.14 3.24
N LYS A 50 -0.83 37.58 2.05
CA LYS A 50 -2.14 37.06 1.61
C LYS A 50 -1.95 35.77 0.77
N PRO A 51 -2.85 34.77 0.85
CA PRO A 51 -2.74 33.55 0.05
C PRO A 51 -2.66 33.85 -1.46
N TYR A 52 -1.68 33.26 -2.14
CA TYR A 52 -1.62 33.28 -3.62
C TYR A 52 -2.74 32.46 -4.24
N LYS A 53 -3.05 31.33 -3.59
CA LYS A 53 -4.09 30.39 -3.96
C LYS A 53 -4.62 29.70 -2.71
N ALA A 54 -5.89 29.28 -2.73
CA ALA A 54 -6.44 28.45 -1.67
C ALA A 54 -5.83 27.04 -1.73
N HIS A 55 -5.22 26.60 -0.62
CA HIS A 55 -4.64 25.26 -0.46
C HIS A 55 -5.42 24.44 0.56
N SER A 56 -5.59 23.15 0.29
CA SER A 56 -6.28 22.21 1.17
C SER A 56 -5.45 20.95 1.43
N ILE A 57 -5.55 20.42 2.64
CA ILE A 57 -4.90 19.18 3.07
C ILE A 57 -6.00 18.20 3.57
N PRO A 58 -6.13 16.98 3.02
CA PRO A 58 -5.28 16.35 2.01
C PRO A 58 -5.36 17.03 0.64
N GLY A 59 -4.30 16.88 -0.15
CA GLY A 59 -4.13 17.57 -1.44
C GLY A 59 -2.67 17.86 -1.75
N ARG A 60 -2.42 18.41 -2.94
CA ARG A 60 -1.10 18.81 -3.43
C ARG A 60 -0.91 20.33 -3.28
N ILE A 61 0.27 20.74 -2.80
CA ILE A 61 0.72 22.13 -2.75
C ILE A 61 1.98 22.24 -3.63
N ASN A 62 1.95 23.08 -4.66
CA ASN A 62 3.14 23.39 -5.46
C ASN A 62 3.95 24.46 -4.76
N PHE A 63 5.29 24.35 -4.75
CA PHE A 63 6.09 25.31 -3.98
C PHE A 63 6.08 26.72 -4.54
N VAL A 64 5.85 26.87 -5.85
CA VAL A 64 5.68 28.16 -6.53
C VAL A 64 4.35 28.87 -6.23
N ASP A 65 3.37 28.16 -5.64
CA ASP A 65 2.07 28.72 -5.20
C ASP A 65 2.13 29.35 -3.79
N PHE A 66 3.32 29.72 -3.28
CA PHE A 66 3.52 30.38 -1.98
C PHE A 66 2.85 31.77 -1.95
N ASP A 67 2.68 32.36 -0.78
CA ASP A 67 1.86 33.56 -0.61
C ASP A 67 2.35 34.81 -1.38
N PHE A 68 1.44 35.78 -1.55
CA PHE A 68 1.83 37.15 -1.84
C PHE A 68 2.30 37.85 -0.56
N GLY A 69 3.35 38.65 -0.69
CA GLY A 69 3.96 39.44 0.37
C GLY A 69 5.42 39.72 0.04
N GLY A 70 5.99 40.79 0.60
CA GLY A 70 7.39 41.12 0.37
C GLY A 70 8.40 40.13 0.98
N GLU A 71 9.67 40.41 0.69
CA GLU A 71 10.83 39.86 1.39
C GLU A 71 10.69 40.00 2.91
N GLY A 72 10.93 38.92 3.65
CA GLY A 72 10.70 38.81 5.09
C GLY A 72 9.24 38.58 5.51
N VAL A 73 8.27 38.66 4.59
CA VAL A 73 6.82 38.52 4.86
C VAL A 73 6.26 37.20 4.34
N ALA A 74 6.35 36.94 3.03
CA ALA A 74 5.87 35.70 2.40
C ALA A 74 7.00 34.73 2.03
N TYR A 75 8.21 35.25 1.85
CA TYR A 75 9.42 34.50 1.55
C TYR A 75 10.65 35.19 2.18
N HIS A 76 11.80 34.50 2.14
CA HIS A 76 13.12 35.06 2.32
C HIS A 76 14.04 34.43 1.30
N ASP A 77 14.61 35.24 0.42
CA ASP A 77 15.65 34.85 -0.54
C ASP A 77 16.95 35.60 -0.18
N THR A 78 18.11 34.98 -0.45
CA THR A 78 19.40 35.57 -0.11
C THR A 78 20.16 36.13 -1.32
N GLU A 79 19.71 35.83 -2.53
CA GLU A 79 20.23 36.43 -3.77
C GLU A 79 19.28 37.52 -4.28
N ALA A 80 19.66 38.21 -5.36
CA ALA A 80 18.91 39.37 -5.88
C ALA A 80 18.64 39.23 -7.38
N GLY A 81 17.36 39.20 -7.73
CA GLY A 81 16.80 38.85 -9.03
C GLY A 81 16.65 37.33 -9.24
N ASN A 82 15.49 36.89 -9.74
CA ASN A 82 15.21 35.49 -10.09
C ASN A 82 16.22 34.91 -11.12
N LEU A 83 17.15 34.09 -10.64
CA LEU A 83 18.17 33.31 -11.36
C LEU A 83 17.62 32.01 -11.97
N GLY A 84 16.48 31.52 -11.47
CA GLY A 84 15.73 30.40 -12.05
C GLY A 84 15.26 30.64 -13.49
N GLY A 85 15.19 31.91 -13.92
CA GLY A 85 15.00 32.33 -15.30
C GLY A 85 13.57 32.18 -15.84
N TYR A 86 12.59 31.89 -14.98
CA TYR A 86 11.18 31.77 -15.36
C TYR A 86 10.29 32.69 -14.54
N ALA A 87 9.76 33.72 -15.19
CA ALA A 87 8.80 34.66 -14.60
C ALA A 87 7.41 33.99 -14.45
N TYR A 88 7.19 33.29 -13.33
CA TYR A 88 5.91 32.65 -13.01
C TYR A 88 4.86 33.64 -12.46
N ARG A 89 5.30 34.69 -11.77
CA ARG A 89 4.44 35.67 -11.08
C ARG A 89 4.74 37.09 -11.56
N THR A 90 3.79 38.01 -11.32
CA THR A 90 3.84 39.40 -11.79
C THR A 90 4.09 40.43 -10.68
N ASP A 91 4.23 39.97 -9.44
CA ASP A 91 4.39 40.74 -8.20
C ASP A 91 5.86 41.03 -7.84
N ASN A 92 6.77 40.90 -8.81
CA ASN A 92 8.22 41.15 -8.66
C ASN A 92 8.85 40.44 -7.44
N VAL A 93 8.37 39.24 -7.14
CA VAL A 93 8.94 38.43 -6.07
C VAL A 93 10.33 37.95 -6.45
N ASP A 94 11.25 38.17 -5.52
CA ASP A 94 12.63 37.73 -5.61
C ASP A 94 12.73 36.29 -5.08
N VAL A 95 12.20 35.33 -5.84
CA VAL A 95 12.38 33.89 -5.58
C VAL A 95 12.73 33.21 -6.89
N ASP A 96 13.75 32.35 -6.83
CA ASP A 96 14.32 31.66 -7.97
C ASP A 96 13.40 30.58 -8.56
N VAL A 97 12.44 30.99 -9.40
CA VAL A 97 11.54 30.07 -10.09
C VAL A 97 12.08 29.66 -11.45
N GLY A 98 12.19 28.34 -11.67
CA GLY A 98 12.64 27.73 -12.92
C GLY A 98 11.65 26.73 -13.50
N THR A 99 11.92 26.27 -14.72
CA THR A 99 11.25 25.09 -15.32
C THR A 99 12.20 23.90 -15.35
N ARG A 100 11.66 22.69 -15.17
CA ARG A 100 12.39 21.42 -15.20
C ARG A 100 11.54 20.38 -15.93
N SER A 101 12.16 19.57 -16.77
CA SER A 101 11.44 18.64 -17.66
C SER A 101 10.87 17.40 -16.97
N GLY A 102 11.37 17.05 -15.78
CA GLY A 102 10.80 15.99 -14.93
C GLY A 102 9.83 16.48 -13.85
N ALA A 103 9.42 17.76 -13.89
CA ALA A 103 8.32 18.29 -13.11
C ALA A 103 7.19 18.74 -14.04
N ASP A 104 5.94 18.53 -13.62
CA ASP A 104 4.73 18.98 -14.33
C ASP A 104 4.34 20.43 -13.98
N VAL A 105 5.10 21.07 -13.10
CA VAL A 105 4.95 22.47 -12.64
C VAL A 105 6.30 23.18 -12.62
N PRO A 106 6.32 24.52 -12.66
CA PRO A 106 7.51 25.30 -12.31
C PRO A 106 7.96 24.96 -10.88
N VAL A 107 9.26 25.10 -10.63
CA VAL A 107 9.90 24.71 -9.37
C VAL A 107 10.54 25.92 -8.71
N VAL A 108 10.58 25.95 -7.39
CA VAL A 108 11.53 26.80 -6.66
C VAL A 108 12.90 26.15 -6.82
N SER A 109 13.90 26.92 -7.19
CA SER A 109 15.23 26.45 -7.60
C SER A 109 16.33 27.28 -6.94
N HIS A 110 17.60 26.93 -7.19
CA HIS A 110 18.78 27.70 -6.73
C HIS A 110 18.75 28.04 -5.23
N THR A 111 18.14 27.20 -4.41
CA THR A 111 17.93 27.49 -2.98
C THR A 111 19.24 27.55 -2.19
N TYR A 112 19.29 28.36 -1.14
CA TYR A 112 20.42 28.46 -0.20
C TYR A 112 20.00 28.26 1.26
N ALA A 113 20.98 27.96 2.12
CA ALA A 113 20.73 27.73 3.54
C ALA A 113 20.24 29.01 4.25
N GLY A 114 19.07 28.93 4.89
CA GLY A 114 18.42 30.04 5.59
C GLY A 114 17.16 30.57 4.89
N GLU A 115 17.02 30.35 3.59
CA GLU A 115 15.88 30.80 2.78
C GLU A 115 14.58 30.09 3.15
N TRP A 116 13.45 30.75 2.87
CA TRP A 116 12.15 30.15 3.13
C TRP A 116 11.03 30.69 2.28
N ILE A 117 9.96 29.89 2.16
CA ILE A 117 8.68 30.26 1.54
C ILE A 117 7.54 29.89 2.49
N GLN A 118 6.46 30.68 2.48
CA GLN A 118 5.34 30.52 3.41
C GLN A 118 3.98 30.51 2.70
N PHE A 119 3.08 29.67 3.23
CA PHE A 119 1.70 29.50 2.82
C PHE A 119 0.81 29.78 4.03
N SER A 120 -0.05 30.80 3.95
CA SER A 120 -1.06 31.09 4.98
C SER A 120 -2.41 30.49 4.63
N GLU A 121 -3.27 30.37 5.63
CA GLU A 121 -4.64 29.88 5.49
C GLU A 121 -4.78 28.47 4.86
N VAL A 122 -3.75 27.63 4.95
CA VAL A 122 -3.79 26.24 4.44
C VAL A 122 -4.87 25.48 5.20
N GLN A 123 -5.94 25.07 4.51
CA GLN A 123 -7.11 24.47 5.14
C GLN A 123 -6.94 22.96 5.29
N VAL A 124 -6.64 22.51 6.50
CA VAL A 124 -6.65 21.09 6.85
C VAL A 124 -8.09 20.67 7.10
N ALA A 125 -8.56 19.67 6.36
CA ALA A 125 -9.95 19.21 6.37
C ALA A 125 -10.31 18.34 7.60
N LYS A 126 -9.32 17.63 8.18
CA LYS A 126 -9.51 16.71 9.30
C LYS A 126 -8.24 16.61 10.15
N SER A 127 -8.36 16.56 11.48
CA SER A 127 -7.22 16.31 12.36
C SER A 127 -6.66 14.90 12.14
N GLY A 128 -5.34 14.77 12.04
CA GLY A 128 -4.65 13.49 11.90
C GLY A 128 -3.18 13.64 11.52
N THR A 129 -2.49 12.51 11.43
CA THR A 129 -1.15 12.45 10.83
C THR A 129 -1.29 12.35 9.33
N TYR A 130 -0.49 13.10 8.59
CA TYR A 130 -0.47 13.11 7.13
C TYR A 130 0.87 12.58 6.62
N ALA A 131 0.83 11.67 5.66
CA ALA A 131 1.98 11.34 4.84
C ALA A 131 2.19 12.49 3.84
N ALA A 132 3.24 13.27 4.06
CA ALA A 132 3.63 14.38 3.22
C ALA A 132 4.80 13.94 2.32
N THR A 133 4.52 13.75 1.03
CA THR A 133 5.50 13.28 0.03
C THR A 133 6.02 14.47 -0.77
N PHE A 134 7.28 14.81 -0.55
CA PHE A 134 7.96 15.95 -1.18
C PHE A 134 8.68 15.50 -2.44
N TYR A 135 8.38 16.14 -3.57
CA TYR A 135 9.07 15.92 -4.84
C TYR A 135 10.14 16.99 -5.05
N THR A 136 11.41 16.56 -5.00
CA THR A 136 12.58 17.44 -5.04
C THR A 136 13.69 16.85 -5.92
N SER A 137 14.63 17.67 -6.36
CA SER A 137 15.84 17.24 -7.08
C SER A 137 17.10 17.91 -6.51
N THR A 138 18.23 17.21 -6.55
CA THR A 138 19.56 17.76 -6.23
C THR A 138 20.65 16.83 -6.77
N THR A 139 21.80 17.39 -7.10
CA THR A 139 23.00 16.62 -7.49
C THR A 139 23.93 16.29 -6.33
N GLU A 140 23.56 16.62 -5.09
CA GLU A 140 24.41 16.47 -3.90
C GLU A 140 23.74 15.68 -2.77
N ASP A 141 24.56 14.96 -2.01
CA ASP A 141 24.09 14.23 -0.83
C ASP A 141 23.82 15.15 0.37
N LYS A 142 22.98 14.68 1.30
CA LYS A 142 22.74 15.29 2.62
C LYS A 142 22.13 16.71 2.56
N LYS A 143 21.44 17.06 1.48
CA LYS A 143 20.63 18.28 1.43
C LYS A 143 19.34 18.11 2.22
N SER A 144 18.90 19.15 2.92
CA SER A 144 17.68 19.10 3.72
C SER A 144 16.99 20.45 3.87
N PHE A 145 15.70 20.37 4.21
CA PHE A 145 14.88 21.50 4.59
C PHE A 145 13.92 21.12 5.73
N SER A 146 13.56 22.13 6.52
CA SER A 146 12.60 22.05 7.60
C SER A 146 11.19 22.38 7.12
N VAL A 147 10.20 21.65 7.64
CA VAL A 147 8.78 22.01 7.53
C VAL A 147 8.33 22.54 8.88
N LEU A 148 7.73 23.73 8.88
CA LEU A 148 7.15 24.37 10.05
C LEU A 148 5.65 24.53 9.86
N VAL A 149 4.88 24.26 10.91
CA VAL A 149 3.44 24.51 11.00
C VAL A 149 3.19 25.44 12.18
N ASP A 150 2.50 26.55 11.94
CA ASP A 150 2.23 27.62 12.91
C ASP A 150 3.50 28.10 13.65
N GLY A 151 4.60 28.23 12.90
CA GLY A 151 5.92 28.64 13.41
C GLY A 151 6.70 27.56 14.16
N LYS A 152 6.13 26.36 14.37
CA LYS A 152 6.82 25.22 15.00
C LYS A 152 7.35 24.26 13.95
N LYS A 153 8.64 23.91 14.01
CA LYS A 153 9.23 22.83 13.20
C LYS A 153 8.56 21.48 13.53
N VAL A 154 7.98 20.85 12.50
CA VAL A 154 7.28 19.55 12.58
C VAL A 154 8.02 18.44 11.86
N ALA A 155 8.86 18.75 10.86
CA ALA A 155 9.68 17.76 10.16
C ALA A 155 11.02 18.38 9.68
N THR A 156 12.00 17.51 9.43
CA THR A 156 13.10 17.75 8.48
C THR A 156 12.93 16.73 7.36
N VAL A 157 13.06 17.19 6.12
CA VAL A 157 13.04 16.38 4.90
C VAL A 157 14.45 16.39 4.32
N TYR A 158 14.97 15.21 4.00
CA TYR A 158 16.23 15.08 3.26
C TYR A 158 15.90 14.97 1.77
N ALA A 159 16.42 15.88 0.95
CA ALA A 159 16.24 15.80 -0.49
C ALA A 159 17.07 14.61 -1.03
N PRO A 160 16.50 13.73 -1.87
CA PRO A 160 17.22 12.63 -2.47
C PRO A 160 18.19 13.16 -3.53
N ASN A 161 19.43 12.67 -3.53
CA ASN A 161 20.36 12.95 -4.63
C ASN A 161 19.88 12.22 -5.88
N THR A 162 19.37 12.99 -6.85
CA THR A 162 18.84 12.49 -8.13
C THR A 162 19.90 12.48 -9.23
N GLY A 163 21.05 13.12 -9.02
CA GLY A 163 22.12 13.25 -10.01
C GLY A 163 21.81 14.16 -11.21
N ASP A 164 20.59 14.70 -11.29
CA ASP A 164 20.12 15.60 -12.34
C ASP A 164 19.02 16.52 -11.78
N TRP A 165 19.19 17.83 -11.93
CA TRP A 165 18.20 18.86 -11.57
C TRP A 165 16.86 18.70 -12.29
N HIS A 166 16.87 18.09 -13.48
CA HIS A 166 15.67 17.81 -14.26
C HIS A 166 14.95 16.53 -13.83
N ALA A 167 15.53 15.70 -12.96
CA ALA A 167 14.93 14.48 -12.44
C ALA A 167 14.51 14.65 -10.98
N PHE A 168 13.21 14.53 -10.71
CA PHE A 168 12.63 14.68 -9.36
C PHE A 168 12.35 13.30 -8.74
N ALA A 169 12.62 13.17 -7.45
CA ALA A 169 12.30 11.96 -6.69
C ALA A 169 11.54 12.29 -5.39
N PRO A 170 10.63 11.40 -4.94
CA PRO A 170 9.85 11.61 -3.72
C PRO A 170 10.66 11.33 -2.45
N THR A 171 10.35 12.06 -1.39
CA THR A 171 10.68 11.69 0.00
C THR A 171 9.47 11.95 0.90
N SER A 172 9.03 10.92 1.62
CA SER A 172 7.82 10.98 2.46
C SER A 172 8.16 11.11 3.95
N VAL A 173 7.53 12.06 4.63
CA VAL A 173 7.59 12.22 6.09
C VAL A 173 6.19 12.27 6.69
N GLN A 174 6.05 11.97 7.98
CA GLN A 174 4.76 12.01 8.68
C GLN A 174 4.62 13.34 9.43
N ILE A 175 3.56 14.09 9.14
CA ILE A 175 3.30 15.42 9.72
C ILE A 175 1.95 15.41 10.45
N PRO A 176 1.92 15.59 11.78
CA PRO A 176 0.66 15.73 12.53
C PRO A 176 0.06 17.12 12.28
N LEU A 177 -1.21 17.16 11.90
CA LEU A 177 -1.98 18.38 11.62
C LEU A 177 -3.34 18.32 12.34
N THR A 178 -3.85 19.47 12.77
CA THR A 178 -5.22 19.61 13.29
C THR A 178 -6.16 20.10 12.18
N ALA A 179 -7.46 19.83 12.30
CA ALA A 179 -8.45 20.45 11.42
C ALA A 179 -8.52 21.96 11.66
N GLY A 180 -8.47 22.75 10.59
CA GLY A 180 -8.45 24.22 10.69
C GLY A 180 -7.57 24.86 9.63
N LYS A 181 -7.41 26.18 9.73
CA LYS A 181 -6.45 26.95 8.93
C LYS A 181 -5.10 26.94 9.64
N HIS A 182 -4.04 26.68 8.89
CA HIS A 182 -2.66 26.64 9.38
C HIS A 182 -1.74 27.50 8.52
N THR A 183 -0.65 27.97 9.11
CA THR A 183 0.48 28.55 8.36
C THR A 183 1.55 27.49 8.17
N VAL A 184 1.90 27.19 6.92
CA VAL A 184 2.98 26.23 6.58
C VAL A 184 4.17 27.02 6.04
N LYS A 185 5.35 26.82 6.61
CA LYS A 185 6.62 27.39 6.12
C LYS A 185 7.59 26.27 5.78
N ILE A 186 8.27 26.43 4.65
CA ILE A 186 9.38 25.56 4.23
C ILE A 186 10.66 26.39 4.38
N THR A 187 11.64 25.90 5.14
CA THR A 187 12.91 26.60 5.40
C THR A 187 14.09 25.73 5.00
N MET A 188 14.98 26.26 4.17
CA MET A 188 16.14 25.55 3.67
C MET A 188 17.19 25.38 4.77
N ASP A 189 17.45 24.15 5.21
CA ASP A 189 18.48 23.89 6.23
C ASP A 189 19.88 23.95 5.59
N THR A 190 19.99 23.52 4.33
CA THR A 190 21.27 23.45 3.58
C THR A 190 21.24 24.16 2.23
N GLY A 191 20.06 24.47 1.70
CA GLY A 191 19.88 24.84 0.29
C GLY A 191 20.27 23.72 -0.69
N PHE A 192 20.50 24.13 -1.93
CA PHE A 192 20.93 23.36 -3.10
C PHE A 192 20.02 22.17 -3.43
N ALA A 193 18.71 22.42 -3.41
CA ALA A 193 17.68 21.50 -3.87
C ALA A 193 16.56 22.26 -4.59
N ASP A 194 16.11 21.76 -5.74
CA ASP A 194 14.92 22.28 -6.40
C ASP A 194 13.67 21.61 -5.79
N LEU A 195 12.60 22.39 -5.63
CA LEU A 195 11.36 21.99 -4.97
C LEU A 195 10.18 22.15 -5.94
N ALA A 196 9.55 21.05 -6.34
CA ALA A 196 8.38 21.10 -7.21
C ALA A 196 7.07 21.21 -6.42
N TYR A 197 6.76 20.20 -5.61
CA TYR A 197 5.52 20.13 -4.83
C TYR A 197 5.61 19.15 -3.66
N VAL A 198 4.62 19.23 -2.77
CA VAL A 198 4.32 18.22 -1.75
C VAL A 198 2.89 17.72 -1.90
N GLU A 199 2.72 16.41 -1.77
CA GLU A 199 1.40 15.77 -1.70
C GLU A 199 1.12 15.29 -0.28
N PHE A 200 0.01 15.75 0.29
CA PHE A 200 -0.47 15.32 1.60
C PHE A 200 -1.61 14.31 1.44
N ALA A 201 -1.34 13.05 1.77
CA ALA A 201 -2.37 12.05 2.03
C ALA A 201 -2.62 11.97 3.55
N LEU A 202 -3.88 11.90 3.97
CA LEU A 202 -4.18 11.56 5.37
C LEU A 202 -3.65 10.15 5.61
N ALA A 203 -2.70 9.98 6.53
CA ALA A 203 -2.21 8.65 6.86
C ALA A 203 -3.37 7.85 7.45
N ALA A 204 -3.41 6.54 7.18
CA ALA A 204 -4.27 5.63 7.93
C ALA A 204 -4.03 5.88 9.42
N PRO A 205 -5.10 6.02 10.24
CA PRO A 205 -4.96 6.50 11.61
C PRO A 205 -4.03 5.58 12.39
N THR A 206 -2.87 6.10 12.78
CA THR A 206 -2.22 5.63 13.98
C THR A 206 -3.16 5.93 15.13
N SER A 207 -3.70 4.87 15.76
CA SER A 207 -4.43 4.95 17.01
C SER A 207 -3.63 5.83 17.98
N THR A 208 -4.25 6.86 18.54
CA THR A 208 -3.65 7.58 19.67
C THR A 208 -3.88 6.69 20.89
N PRO A 209 -2.84 6.01 21.43
CA PRO A 209 -3.09 4.89 22.33
C PRO A 209 -3.60 5.36 23.70
N SER A 210 -4.72 4.80 24.12
CA SER A 210 -5.29 5.04 25.45
C SER A 210 -4.60 4.20 26.53
N GLY A 211 -3.28 4.36 26.68
CA GLY A 211 -2.50 3.78 27.78
C GLY A 211 -2.33 2.26 27.79
N GLU A 212 -2.91 1.54 26.84
CA GLU A 212 -2.56 0.14 26.56
C GLU A 212 -1.35 0.09 25.62
N TYR A 213 -0.49 -0.91 25.84
CA TYR A 213 0.70 -1.18 25.05
C TYR A 213 0.65 -2.65 24.62
N GLY A 214 1.18 -2.96 23.43
CA GLY A 214 1.07 -4.29 22.84
C GLY A 214 -0.24 -4.49 22.09
N ALA A 215 -0.72 -5.74 22.04
CA ALA A 215 -1.95 -6.06 21.31
C ALA A 215 -3.18 -5.48 22.03
N ASP A 216 -3.61 -4.29 21.58
CA ASP A 216 -4.85 -3.64 22.00
C ASP A 216 -6.08 -4.52 21.67
N ALA A 217 -7.21 -4.18 22.29
CA ALA A 217 -8.50 -4.77 21.94
C ALA A 217 -8.81 -4.59 20.43
N ASN A 218 -9.29 -5.68 19.80
CA ASN A 218 -9.65 -5.68 18.39
C ASN A 218 -10.73 -4.62 18.07
N PRO A 219 -10.43 -3.60 17.23
CA PRO A 219 -11.33 -2.47 17.00
C PRO A 219 -12.46 -2.77 16.00
N THR A 220 -12.49 -3.94 15.36
CA THR A 220 -13.48 -4.27 14.32
C THR A 220 -14.89 -4.53 14.86
N GLY A 221 -15.04 -4.71 16.18
CA GLY A 221 -16.30 -5.08 16.84
C GLY A 221 -16.73 -6.54 16.63
N ASN A 222 -15.94 -7.34 15.90
CA ASN A 222 -16.20 -8.75 15.62
C ASN A 222 -15.19 -9.66 16.37
N PRO A 223 -15.53 -10.95 16.64
CA PRO A 223 -14.65 -11.87 17.35
C PRO A 223 -13.40 -12.24 16.53
N ILE A 224 -12.22 -12.22 17.15
CA ILE A 224 -10.98 -12.68 16.51
C ILE A 224 -11.15 -14.15 16.12
N GLY A 225 -10.90 -14.48 14.85
CA GLY A 225 -11.15 -15.82 14.30
C GLY A 225 -12.60 -16.11 13.88
N GLY A 226 -13.51 -15.13 14.01
CA GLY A 226 -14.91 -15.24 13.60
C GLY A 226 -15.68 -16.25 14.45
N GLY A 227 -16.70 -16.87 13.86
CA GLY A 227 -17.55 -17.84 14.54
C GLY A 227 -18.62 -17.14 15.39
N GLU A 228 -18.91 -17.69 16.56
CA GLU A 228 -19.99 -17.20 17.44
C GLU A 228 -19.79 -15.71 17.78
N GLY A 229 -20.81 -14.90 17.52
CA GLY A 229 -20.77 -13.44 17.68
C GLY A 229 -20.28 -12.65 16.46
N TYR A 230 -19.92 -13.30 15.35
CA TYR A 230 -19.64 -12.61 14.09
C TYR A 230 -20.93 -12.02 13.48
N THR A 231 -20.89 -10.76 13.07
CA THR A 231 -22.11 -9.98 12.73
C THR A 231 -22.39 -9.87 11.24
N GLU A 232 -21.42 -10.14 10.36
CA GLU A 232 -21.60 -10.06 8.90
C GLU A 232 -22.01 -11.40 8.24
N ILE A 233 -22.73 -12.25 8.97
CA ILE A 233 -23.21 -13.54 8.42
C ILE A 233 -24.29 -13.27 7.36
N ILE A 234 -24.15 -13.90 6.19
CA ILE A 234 -25.15 -13.83 5.12
C ILE A 234 -26.22 -14.90 5.36
N SER A 235 -27.48 -14.47 5.53
CA SER A 235 -28.61 -15.38 5.67
C SER A 235 -28.93 -16.11 4.34
N PRO A 236 -29.40 -17.37 4.35
CA PRO A 236 -29.89 -18.03 3.13
C PRO A 236 -31.09 -17.31 2.49
N ASN A 237 -31.78 -16.43 3.23
CA ASN A 237 -32.87 -15.60 2.73
C ASN A 237 -32.42 -14.23 2.16
N ASP A 238 -31.11 -13.94 2.12
CA ASP A 238 -30.59 -12.70 1.53
C ASP A 238 -30.95 -12.63 0.03
N PRO A 239 -31.48 -11.52 -0.48
CA PRO A 239 -31.93 -11.41 -1.88
C PRO A 239 -30.82 -11.61 -2.92
N ARG A 240 -29.54 -11.60 -2.52
CA ARG A 240 -28.38 -11.93 -3.38
C ARG A 240 -28.17 -13.43 -3.52
N VAL A 241 -28.69 -14.28 -2.63
CA VAL A 241 -28.61 -15.74 -2.73
C VAL A 241 -29.39 -16.21 -3.96
N LYS A 242 -28.67 -16.74 -4.95
CA LYS A 242 -29.24 -17.29 -6.19
C LYS A 242 -29.15 -18.81 -6.27
N PHE A 243 -28.22 -19.39 -5.52
CA PHE A 243 -27.96 -20.81 -5.48
C PHE A 243 -27.81 -21.22 -4.02
N ILE A 244 -28.53 -22.26 -3.62
CA ILE A 244 -28.32 -22.98 -2.37
C ILE A 244 -27.78 -24.36 -2.77
N VAL A 245 -26.68 -24.81 -2.16
CA VAL A 245 -25.95 -26.02 -2.58
C VAL A 245 -25.55 -26.89 -1.38
N ASP A 246 -25.72 -28.20 -1.51
CA ASP A 246 -25.30 -29.21 -0.52
C ASP A 246 -24.32 -30.23 -1.15
N THR A 247 -24.33 -30.36 -2.47
CA THR A 247 -23.49 -31.30 -3.23
C THR A 247 -22.42 -30.62 -4.08
N ARG A 248 -21.40 -31.40 -4.48
CA ARG A 248 -20.36 -30.94 -5.41
C ARG A 248 -20.94 -30.50 -6.76
N ASP A 249 -21.87 -31.27 -7.31
CA ASP A 249 -22.36 -31.03 -8.66
C ASP A 249 -23.24 -29.77 -8.70
N GLU A 250 -23.98 -29.49 -7.61
CA GLU A 250 -24.67 -28.21 -7.40
C GLU A 250 -23.69 -27.05 -7.25
N LEU A 251 -22.64 -27.16 -6.43
CA LEU A 251 -21.61 -26.11 -6.28
C LEU A 251 -20.92 -25.80 -7.61
N LEU A 252 -20.52 -26.81 -8.38
CA LEU A 252 -19.91 -26.65 -9.69
C LEU A 252 -20.89 -26.05 -10.72
N SER A 253 -22.17 -26.42 -10.65
CA SER A 253 -23.22 -25.83 -11.49
C SER A 253 -23.48 -24.37 -11.12
N ALA A 254 -23.56 -24.04 -9.83
CA ALA A 254 -23.74 -22.69 -9.32
C ALA A 254 -22.58 -21.79 -9.75
N LEU A 255 -21.33 -22.21 -9.55
CA LEU A 255 -20.13 -21.46 -9.97
C LEU A 255 -20.07 -21.20 -11.49
N LYS A 256 -20.67 -22.09 -12.31
CA LYS A 256 -20.78 -21.91 -13.76
C LYS A 256 -21.86 -20.91 -14.18
N ASN A 257 -22.90 -20.70 -13.35
CA ASN A 257 -24.07 -19.89 -13.70
C ASN A 257 -24.14 -18.55 -12.94
N ALA A 258 -23.45 -18.43 -11.81
CA ALA A 258 -23.41 -17.24 -10.97
C ALA A 258 -22.73 -16.04 -11.66
N ARG A 259 -23.16 -14.85 -11.29
CA ARG A 259 -22.75 -13.56 -11.84
C ARG A 259 -22.28 -12.64 -10.71
N SER A 260 -21.59 -11.57 -11.07
CA SER A 260 -21.17 -10.54 -10.11
C SER A 260 -22.36 -10.02 -9.29
N GLY A 261 -22.24 -10.06 -7.97
CA GLY A 261 -23.29 -9.72 -7.01
C GLY A 261 -24.12 -10.91 -6.51
N ASP A 262 -24.02 -12.09 -7.14
CA ASP A 262 -24.71 -13.30 -6.67
C ASP A 262 -23.97 -13.95 -5.49
N VAL A 263 -24.75 -14.48 -4.55
CA VAL A 263 -24.28 -15.37 -3.48
C VAL A 263 -24.63 -16.81 -3.84
N ILE A 264 -23.62 -17.68 -3.74
CA ILE A 264 -23.76 -19.14 -3.67
C ILE A 264 -23.72 -19.51 -2.20
N TYR A 265 -24.86 -19.89 -1.64
CA TYR A 265 -24.99 -20.28 -0.25
C TYR A 265 -24.79 -21.79 -0.12
N VAL A 266 -23.81 -22.20 0.68
CA VAL A 266 -23.55 -23.61 1.02
C VAL A 266 -24.33 -23.93 2.28
N GLU A 267 -25.12 -24.99 2.26
CA GLU A 267 -25.94 -25.38 3.41
C GLU A 267 -25.07 -25.61 4.68
N GLY A 268 -25.57 -25.16 5.84
CA GLY A 268 -24.77 -25.11 7.07
C GLY A 268 -24.27 -26.47 7.58
N ASN A 269 -24.95 -27.55 7.17
CA ASN A 269 -24.60 -28.93 7.44
C ASN A 269 -23.91 -29.65 6.25
N ALA A 270 -23.67 -28.96 5.14
CA ALA A 270 -23.12 -29.55 3.92
C ALA A 270 -21.71 -30.10 4.12
N ASN A 271 -21.39 -31.15 3.35
CA ASN A 271 -20.09 -31.84 3.40
C ASN A 271 -19.61 -32.18 1.97
N ILE A 272 -19.24 -31.14 1.21
CA ILE A 272 -18.92 -31.21 -0.21
C ILE A 272 -17.50 -31.75 -0.43
N ASP A 273 -17.39 -32.97 -0.98
CA ASP A 273 -16.12 -33.62 -1.32
C ASP A 273 -15.60 -33.18 -2.71
N MET A 274 -14.59 -32.31 -2.70
CA MET A 274 -13.91 -31.77 -3.88
C MET A 274 -12.61 -32.53 -4.23
N SER A 275 -12.40 -33.75 -3.72
CA SER A 275 -11.20 -34.55 -4.04
C SER A 275 -11.05 -34.76 -5.56
N GLY A 276 -9.83 -34.54 -6.07
CA GLY A 276 -9.51 -34.62 -7.51
C GLY A 276 -9.85 -33.37 -8.33
N TYR A 277 -10.52 -32.36 -7.77
CA TYR A 277 -10.78 -31.09 -8.42
C TYR A 277 -9.73 -30.04 -8.02
N PHE A 278 -9.25 -29.24 -8.98
CA PHE A 278 -8.24 -28.21 -8.73
C PHE A 278 -8.51 -27.01 -9.62
N ASN A 279 -8.08 -25.82 -9.21
CA ASN A 279 -8.30 -24.56 -9.93
C ASN A 279 -9.78 -24.28 -10.25
N VAL A 280 -10.67 -24.61 -9.30
CA VAL A 280 -12.12 -24.36 -9.41
C VAL A 280 -12.35 -22.84 -9.41
N GLY A 281 -12.78 -22.31 -10.56
CA GLY A 281 -12.90 -20.89 -10.78
C GLY A 281 -14.10 -20.27 -10.06
N VAL A 282 -13.87 -19.19 -9.30
CA VAL A 282 -14.93 -18.36 -8.72
C VAL A 282 -15.07 -17.07 -9.55
N PRO A 283 -16.23 -16.78 -10.18
CA PRO A 283 -16.39 -15.61 -11.04
C PRO A 283 -16.24 -14.28 -10.29
N ALA A 284 -15.89 -13.21 -11.02
CA ALA A 284 -15.78 -11.85 -10.48
C ALA A 284 -17.05 -11.44 -9.71
N GLY A 285 -16.89 -10.83 -8.54
CA GLY A 285 -18.00 -10.35 -7.71
C GLY A 285 -18.91 -11.42 -7.09
N VAL A 286 -18.59 -12.71 -7.22
CA VAL A 286 -19.38 -13.80 -6.62
C VAL A 286 -18.94 -14.02 -5.17
N THR A 287 -19.92 -14.21 -4.28
CA THR A 287 -19.69 -14.64 -2.91
C THR A 287 -20.01 -16.13 -2.76
N ILE A 288 -19.15 -16.90 -2.10
CA ILE A 288 -19.49 -18.21 -1.55
C ILE A 288 -19.69 -18.04 -0.04
N ALA A 289 -20.89 -18.32 0.45
CA ALA A 289 -21.29 -18.07 1.84
C ALA A 289 -21.75 -19.34 2.55
N SER A 290 -21.65 -19.36 3.88
CA SER A 290 -22.42 -20.23 4.77
C SER A 290 -22.52 -19.56 6.16
N ASN A 291 -23.06 -20.26 7.15
CA ASN A 291 -23.48 -19.66 8.43
C ASN A 291 -22.59 -19.96 9.65
N ARG A 292 -21.28 -20.17 9.48
CA ARG A 292 -20.38 -20.35 10.63
C ARG A 292 -20.56 -19.20 11.65
N GLY A 293 -20.92 -19.55 12.88
CA GLY A 293 -21.21 -18.61 13.97
C GLY A 293 -22.69 -18.32 14.25
N GLU A 294 -23.60 -18.57 13.31
CA GLU A 294 -25.05 -18.40 13.51
C GLU A 294 -25.58 -19.47 14.45
N ASP A 295 -26.09 -19.10 15.63
CA ASP A 295 -26.56 -20.02 16.68
C ASP A 295 -25.56 -21.17 17.00
N GLY A 296 -24.26 -20.88 16.92
CA GLY A 296 -23.18 -21.85 17.14
C GLY A 296 -22.93 -22.82 15.97
N ALA A 297 -23.51 -22.58 14.80
CA ALA A 297 -23.28 -23.39 13.61
C ALA A 297 -21.80 -23.40 13.19
N ALA A 298 -21.31 -24.57 12.77
CA ALA A 298 -19.94 -24.72 12.29
C ALA A 298 -19.73 -24.19 10.85
N GLY A 299 -20.80 -23.93 10.11
CA GLY A 299 -20.78 -23.60 8.68
C GLY A 299 -20.59 -24.81 7.77
N GLY A 300 -21.08 -24.66 6.53
CA GLY A 300 -20.98 -25.64 5.47
C GLY A 300 -19.53 -25.96 5.11
N ARG A 301 -19.25 -27.26 4.92
CA ARG A 301 -17.89 -27.78 4.75
C ARG A 301 -17.60 -28.14 3.29
N ILE A 302 -16.54 -27.57 2.74
CA ILE A 302 -15.97 -27.94 1.45
C ILE A 302 -14.59 -28.51 1.72
N TYR A 303 -14.28 -29.72 1.24
CA TYR A 303 -13.03 -30.38 1.61
C TYR A 303 -12.39 -31.19 0.48
N GLN A 304 -11.10 -31.51 0.64
CA GLN A 304 -10.38 -32.45 -0.23
C GLN A 304 -9.70 -33.58 0.56
N LYS A 305 -9.57 -34.73 -0.08
CA LYS A 305 -8.69 -35.84 0.31
C LYS A 305 -7.55 -35.96 -0.71
N ARG A 306 -6.44 -36.57 -0.32
CA ARG A 306 -5.41 -37.03 -1.27
C ARG A 306 -5.90 -38.29 -1.97
N LEU A 307 -5.90 -38.28 -3.31
CA LEU A 307 -6.15 -39.43 -4.16
C LEU A 307 -4.84 -39.95 -4.75
N PHE A 308 -4.75 -41.25 -5.00
CA PHE A 308 -3.58 -41.85 -5.67
C PHE A 308 -3.37 -41.31 -7.11
N SER A 309 -4.46 -40.92 -7.76
CA SER A 309 -4.49 -40.29 -9.09
C SER A 309 -4.12 -38.81 -9.10
N ASP A 310 -3.90 -38.19 -7.93
CA ASP A 310 -3.65 -36.76 -7.90
C ASP A 310 -2.31 -36.39 -8.58
N PRO A 311 -2.25 -35.25 -9.29
CA PRO A 311 -1.04 -34.79 -9.95
C PRO A 311 0.10 -34.51 -8.96
N LYS A 312 1.23 -35.20 -9.13
CA LYS A 312 2.44 -35.08 -8.29
C LYS A 312 3.42 -33.98 -8.74
N ALA A 313 2.96 -33.10 -9.61
CA ALA A 313 3.76 -32.01 -10.18
C ALA A 313 3.97 -30.88 -9.15
N PRO A 314 5.06 -30.09 -9.25
CA PRO A 314 5.33 -28.98 -8.33
C PRO A 314 4.41 -27.76 -8.55
N ASP A 315 3.44 -27.86 -9.45
CA ASP A 315 2.46 -26.80 -9.67
C ASP A 315 1.70 -26.51 -8.37
N LEU A 316 1.71 -25.24 -8.00
CA LEU A 316 0.89 -24.71 -6.92
C LEU A 316 -0.58 -24.88 -7.34
N ARG A 317 -1.25 -25.95 -6.91
CA ARG A 317 -2.65 -26.25 -7.27
C ARG A 317 -3.57 -25.94 -6.09
N PRO A 318 -4.27 -24.78 -6.10
CA PRO A 318 -5.32 -24.51 -5.14
C PRO A 318 -6.59 -25.33 -5.45
N LEU A 319 -7.46 -25.48 -4.45
CA LEU A 319 -8.85 -25.88 -4.68
C LEU A 319 -9.58 -24.78 -5.47
N PHE A 320 -9.61 -23.55 -4.95
CA PHE A 320 -10.30 -22.41 -5.56
C PHE A 320 -9.33 -21.39 -6.16
N ILE A 321 -9.75 -20.73 -7.24
CA ILE A 321 -9.00 -19.67 -7.92
C ILE A 321 -9.96 -18.54 -8.31
N THR A 322 -9.65 -17.28 -7.95
CA THR A 322 -10.50 -16.15 -8.38
C THR A 322 -10.37 -15.95 -9.89
N LYS A 323 -11.49 -15.63 -10.57
CA LYS A 323 -11.55 -15.33 -12.02
C LYS A 323 -11.88 -13.86 -12.32
N GLY A 324 -11.81 -13.02 -11.29
CA GLY A 324 -11.91 -11.57 -11.37
C GLY A 324 -11.96 -10.98 -9.95
N SER A 325 -12.00 -9.65 -9.87
CA SER A 325 -11.99 -8.92 -8.60
C SER A 325 -13.30 -9.09 -7.81
N GLY A 326 -13.28 -8.79 -6.51
CA GLY A 326 -14.50 -8.74 -5.70
C GLY A 326 -15.07 -10.09 -5.27
N VAL A 327 -14.28 -11.16 -5.32
CA VAL A 327 -14.71 -12.49 -4.84
C VAL A 327 -14.71 -12.54 -3.32
N ARG A 328 -15.79 -13.01 -2.69
CA ARG A 328 -15.87 -13.23 -1.23
C ARG A 328 -16.03 -14.71 -0.86
N PHE A 329 -15.36 -15.14 0.21
CA PHE A 329 -15.59 -16.42 0.88
C PHE A 329 -15.94 -16.12 2.34
N THR A 330 -17.17 -16.42 2.77
CA THR A 330 -17.64 -16.12 4.14
C THR A 330 -18.29 -17.29 4.86
N GLY A 331 -17.98 -17.48 6.15
CA GLY A 331 -18.74 -18.38 7.03
C GLY A 331 -18.62 -19.87 6.72
N LEU A 332 -17.58 -20.30 6.01
CA LEU A 332 -17.36 -21.68 5.53
C LEU A 332 -16.37 -22.47 6.41
N ARG A 333 -16.31 -23.78 6.19
CA ARG A 333 -15.15 -24.63 6.55
C ARG A 333 -14.49 -25.15 5.28
N ILE A 334 -13.19 -24.87 5.09
CA ILE A 334 -12.44 -25.16 3.86
C ILE A 334 -11.22 -26.02 4.18
N ASP A 335 -11.40 -27.34 4.08
CA ASP A 335 -10.42 -28.33 4.59
C ASP A 335 -9.59 -28.97 3.48
N GLY A 336 -8.27 -28.82 3.60
CA GLY A 336 -7.28 -29.54 2.81
C GLY A 336 -6.96 -30.93 3.39
N PRO A 337 -6.22 -31.75 2.62
CA PRO A 337 -5.96 -33.15 2.98
C PRO A 337 -4.72 -33.35 3.87
N ASP A 338 -4.02 -32.28 4.27
CA ASP A 338 -2.64 -32.28 4.74
C ASP A 338 -2.48 -31.70 6.16
N THR A 339 -3.13 -32.31 7.15
CA THR A 339 -3.16 -31.83 8.55
C THR A 339 -1.88 -32.12 9.38
N GLY A 340 -0.76 -32.48 8.75
CA GLY A 340 0.46 -32.87 9.46
C GLY A 340 1.75 -32.39 8.79
N ALA A 341 2.86 -32.42 9.53
CA ALA A 341 4.10 -31.74 9.13
C ALA A 341 4.92 -32.38 7.98
N ARG A 342 4.57 -33.60 7.53
CA ARG A 342 5.33 -34.36 6.51
C ARG A 342 4.58 -34.45 5.18
N VAL A 343 4.46 -33.31 4.51
CA VAL A 343 3.83 -33.17 3.19
C VAL A 343 4.92 -32.89 2.15
N SER A 344 4.97 -33.68 1.07
CA SER A 344 5.96 -33.52 -0.02
C SER A 344 5.45 -32.78 -1.25
N GLU A 345 4.14 -32.54 -1.33
CA GLU A 345 3.44 -32.01 -2.51
C GLU A 345 2.64 -30.77 -2.11
N TRP A 346 2.90 -29.62 -2.73
CA TRP A 346 2.19 -28.38 -2.43
C TRP A 346 0.69 -28.46 -2.76
N ARG A 347 -0.18 -28.02 -1.84
CA ARG A 347 -1.61 -27.73 -2.08
C ARG A 347 -2.06 -26.48 -1.35
N SER A 348 -3.07 -25.80 -1.91
CA SER A 348 -3.64 -24.62 -1.29
C SER A 348 -5.16 -24.62 -1.28
N GLY A 349 -5.77 -23.88 -0.34
CA GLY A 349 -7.22 -23.71 -0.30
C GLY A 349 -7.67 -22.74 -1.39
N ILE A 350 -7.38 -21.46 -1.18
CA ILE A 350 -7.80 -20.37 -2.06
C ILE A 350 -6.58 -19.72 -2.68
N ARG A 351 -6.59 -19.51 -4.01
CA ARG A 351 -5.73 -18.50 -4.65
C ARG A 351 -6.53 -17.30 -5.10
N VAL A 352 -6.05 -16.13 -4.68
CA VAL A 352 -6.46 -14.82 -5.13
C VAL A 352 -5.49 -14.34 -6.21
N GLU A 353 -5.95 -14.27 -7.46
CA GLU A 353 -5.20 -13.72 -8.61
C GLU A 353 -5.70 -12.31 -9.00
N HIS A 354 -6.65 -11.75 -8.24
CA HIS A 354 -7.37 -10.52 -8.56
C HIS A 354 -7.68 -9.72 -7.28
N GLN A 355 -7.69 -8.40 -7.39
CA GLN A 355 -7.90 -7.45 -6.28
C GLN A 355 -9.30 -7.54 -5.64
N LEU A 356 -9.48 -6.85 -4.51
CA LEU A 356 -10.75 -6.72 -3.79
C LEU A 356 -11.35 -8.07 -3.34
N ALA A 357 -10.54 -9.11 -3.21
CA ALA A 357 -11.00 -10.38 -2.65
C ALA A 357 -11.13 -10.28 -1.13
N GLU A 358 -12.22 -10.83 -0.59
CA GLU A 358 -12.53 -10.82 0.84
C GLU A 358 -12.65 -12.27 1.33
N ILE A 359 -11.90 -12.64 2.37
CA ILE A 359 -11.98 -13.98 2.97
C ILE A 359 -12.20 -13.77 4.46
N ASP A 360 -13.39 -14.16 4.92
CA ASP A 360 -13.85 -13.81 6.26
C ASP A 360 -14.64 -14.90 6.97
N ASN A 361 -14.61 -14.89 8.30
CA ASN A 361 -15.41 -15.80 9.12
C ASN A 361 -15.26 -17.30 8.77
N CYS A 362 -14.21 -17.70 8.06
CA CYS A 362 -14.00 -19.08 7.64
C CYS A 362 -13.11 -19.83 8.64
N GLU A 363 -13.33 -21.13 8.76
CA GLU A 363 -12.32 -22.07 9.23
C GLU A 363 -11.59 -22.63 8.02
N ILE A 364 -10.26 -22.52 7.95
CA ILE A 364 -9.48 -22.98 6.80
C ILE A 364 -8.31 -23.81 7.31
N SER A 365 -8.35 -25.11 7.01
CA SER A 365 -7.46 -26.08 7.67
C SER A 365 -6.74 -27.04 6.72
N GLY A 366 -5.61 -27.61 7.16
CA GLY A 366 -5.03 -28.80 6.49
C GLY A 366 -4.43 -28.57 5.10
N TRP A 367 -3.95 -27.36 4.78
CA TRP A 367 -3.32 -27.06 3.49
C TRP A 367 -1.79 -27.07 3.60
N GLY A 368 -1.16 -28.12 3.07
CA GLY A 368 0.28 -28.33 3.22
C GLY A 368 1.16 -27.28 2.51
N GLY A 369 0.64 -26.65 1.46
CA GLY A 369 1.25 -25.48 0.84
C GLY A 369 0.86 -24.20 1.56
N ALA A 370 -0.36 -23.73 1.36
CA ALA A 370 -0.90 -22.56 2.06
C ALA A 370 -2.44 -22.53 2.09
N ALA A 371 -3.07 -22.07 3.17
CA ALA A 371 -4.53 -21.89 3.21
C ALA A 371 -5.00 -20.84 2.18
N ILE A 372 -4.38 -19.65 2.17
CA ILE A 372 -4.67 -18.56 1.23
C ILE A 372 -3.38 -18.09 0.54
N VAL A 373 -3.42 -17.97 -0.80
CA VAL A 373 -2.32 -17.50 -1.65
C VAL A 373 -2.75 -16.27 -2.43
N PHE A 374 -2.07 -15.15 -2.25
CA PHE A 374 -2.18 -13.98 -3.12
C PHE A 374 -1.13 -14.03 -4.23
N TRP A 375 -1.52 -13.71 -5.46
CA TRP A 375 -0.72 -13.94 -6.66
C TRP A 375 -0.91 -12.83 -7.70
N GLY A 376 0.01 -11.85 -7.74
CA GLY A 376 -0.04 -10.71 -8.67
C GLY A 376 -0.99 -9.56 -8.30
N THR A 377 -1.46 -9.42 -7.05
CA THR A 377 -2.45 -8.38 -6.69
C THR A 377 -1.89 -6.96 -6.48
N GLY A 378 -0.58 -6.77 -6.69
CA GLY A 378 0.22 -5.60 -6.29
C GLY A 378 -0.11 -4.24 -6.88
N SER A 379 -0.99 -4.14 -7.87
CA SER A 379 -1.43 -2.87 -8.46
C SER A 379 -2.36 -2.05 -7.55
N ALA A 380 -2.39 -2.32 -6.25
CA ALA A 380 -3.31 -1.74 -5.28
C ALA A 380 -2.65 -0.58 -4.53
N THR A 381 -3.39 0.50 -4.31
CA THR A 381 -2.91 1.67 -3.55
C THR A 381 -3.05 1.50 -2.05
N ASP A 382 -4.02 0.71 -1.58
CA ASP A 382 -4.14 0.23 -0.20
C ASP A 382 -3.92 -1.29 -0.15
N MET A 383 -3.40 -1.80 0.97
CA MET A 383 -3.19 -3.25 1.13
C MET A 383 -4.52 -4.01 1.17
N LYS A 384 -5.58 -3.43 1.73
CA LYS A 384 -6.93 -3.99 1.73
C LYS A 384 -7.48 -4.15 0.31
N ASP A 385 -7.12 -3.25 -0.60
CA ASP A 385 -7.55 -3.32 -2.00
C ASP A 385 -6.86 -4.46 -2.78
N GLY A 386 -5.63 -4.83 -2.39
CA GLY A 386 -4.99 -6.06 -2.87
C GLY A 386 -5.70 -7.32 -2.39
N GLY A 387 -6.26 -7.26 -1.18
CA GLY A 387 -7.31 -8.13 -0.65
C GLY A 387 -7.34 -8.14 0.87
N TYR A 388 -8.42 -8.68 1.43
CA TYR A 388 -8.75 -8.57 2.85
C TYR A 388 -9.02 -9.96 3.45
N VAL A 389 -8.18 -10.40 4.38
CA VAL A 389 -8.34 -11.67 5.10
C VAL A 389 -8.63 -11.34 6.56
N HIS A 390 -9.87 -11.57 7.03
CA HIS A 390 -10.26 -11.13 8.37
C HIS A 390 -11.16 -12.08 9.15
N HIS A 391 -10.94 -12.19 10.47
CA HIS A 391 -11.79 -13.00 11.36
C HIS A 391 -11.89 -14.48 10.94
N ASN A 392 -10.80 -15.06 10.44
CA ASN A 392 -10.73 -16.49 10.09
C ASN A 392 -10.00 -17.30 11.17
N ASN A 393 -10.40 -18.56 11.34
CA ASN A 393 -9.67 -19.55 12.10
C ASN A 393 -8.82 -20.40 11.12
N ILE A 394 -7.52 -20.13 11.04
CA ILE A 394 -6.64 -20.74 10.03
C ILE A 394 -5.61 -21.64 10.72
N HIS A 395 -5.68 -22.96 10.48
CA HIS A 395 -4.86 -23.91 11.25
C HIS A 395 -4.40 -25.18 10.54
N HIS A 396 -3.42 -25.86 11.14
CA HIS A 396 -2.89 -27.14 10.64
C HIS A 396 -2.30 -27.06 9.21
N CYS A 397 -1.80 -25.89 8.81
CA CYS A 397 -1.04 -25.68 7.58
C CYS A 397 0.45 -25.89 7.88
N GLN A 398 0.91 -27.15 7.90
CA GLN A 398 2.21 -27.52 8.50
C GLN A 398 3.27 -28.08 7.54
N GLY A 399 3.04 -28.05 6.22
CA GLY A 399 3.94 -28.69 5.25
C GLY A 399 5.41 -28.23 5.38
N SER A 400 6.33 -29.19 5.43
CA SER A 400 7.77 -28.93 5.56
C SER A 400 8.29 -28.09 4.40
N GLY A 401 9.03 -27.01 4.72
CA GLY A 401 9.50 -26.02 3.74
C GLY A 401 8.42 -25.06 3.21
N PHE A 402 7.17 -25.29 3.57
CA PHE A 402 5.96 -24.59 3.10
C PHE A 402 5.06 -24.28 4.32
N GLY A 403 3.77 -24.61 4.28
CA GLY A 403 2.86 -24.59 5.43
C GLY A 403 2.46 -23.19 5.87
N TYR A 404 1.83 -22.42 4.96
CA TYR A 404 1.46 -21.03 5.24
C TYR A 404 -0.03 -20.87 5.60
N GLY A 405 -0.36 -19.95 6.50
CA GLY A 405 -1.74 -19.47 6.66
C GLY A 405 -2.12 -18.59 5.46
N VAL A 406 -1.56 -17.39 5.41
CA VAL A 406 -1.65 -16.47 4.27
C VAL A 406 -0.27 -16.29 3.65
N VAL A 407 -0.15 -16.25 2.33
CA VAL A 407 1.11 -15.93 1.64
C VAL A 407 0.94 -14.97 0.47
N THR A 408 1.83 -13.99 0.34
CA THR A 408 1.93 -13.10 -0.83
C THR A 408 3.03 -13.55 -1.80
N TYR A 409 2.67 -13.70 -3.07
CA TYR A 409 3.59 -14.03 -4.17
C TYR A 409 3.54 -13.00 -5.30
N LEU A 410 4.64 -12.88 -6.05
CA LEU A 410 4.70 -12.12 -7.31
C LEU A 410 4.19 -10.67 -7.18
N GLY A 411 4.66 -9.95 -6.17
CA GLY A 411 4.32 -8.54 -5.99
C GLY A 411 2.99 -8.29 -5.27
N SER A 412 2.33 -9.31 -4.71
CA SER A 412 1.01 -9.15 -4.10
C SER A 412 1.01 -8.38 -2.78
N VAL A 413 -0.08 -7.66 -2.52
CA VAL A 413 -0.38 -7.05 -1.22
C VAL A 413 -1.73 -7.52 -0.67
N CYS A 414 -1.86 -7.57 0.66
CA CYS A 414 -3.11 -7.83 1.36
C CYS A 414 -3.10 -7.26 2.80
N LEU A 415 -4.30 -6.97 3.34
CA LEU A 415 -4.55 -6.70 4.75
C LEU A 415 -5.04 -7.99 5.44
N ILE A 416 -4.40 -8.34 6.57
CA ILE A 416 -4.65 -9.55 7.34
C ILE A 416 -5.02 -9.12 8.77
N GLU A 417 -6.30 -9.13 9.10
CA GLU A 417 -6.86 -8.48 10.29
C GLU A 417 -7.67 -9.41 11.19
N ALA A 418 -7.44 -9.41 12.51
CA ALA A 418 -8.28 -10.10 13.49
C ALA A 418 -8.47 -11.62 13.23
N ASN A 419 -7.50 -12.31 12.62
CA ASN A 419 -7.53 -13.76 12.43
C ASN A 419 -6.93 -14.50 13.63
N TYR A 420 -7.36 -15.75 13.85
CA TYR A 420 -6.68 -16.70 14.72
C TYR A 420 -5.87 -17.68 13.87
N PHE A 421 -4.57 -17.80 14.13
CA PHE A 421 -3.68 -18.76 13.47
C PHE A 421 -3.11 -19.73 14.49
N ASP A 422 -3.16 -21.04 14.24
CA ASP A 422 -2.46 -22.02 15.09
C ASP A 422 -2.04 -23.27 14.32
N TYR A 423 -1.05 -24.03 14.78
CA TYR A 423 -0.50 -25.16 14.03
C TYR A 423 -0.14 -24.78 12.58
N THR A 424 0.42 -23.60 12.36
CA THR A 424 0.96 -23.17 11.06
C THR A 424 2.48 -23.32 11.06
N ARG A 425 3.10 -23.52 9.89
CA ARG A 425 4.57 -23.38 9.81
C ARG A 425 4.96 -21.90 9.74
N HIS A 426 4.29 -21.12 8.88
CA HIS A 426 4.22 -19.66 8.99
C HIS A 426 2.74 -19.25 8.96
N SER A 427 2.27 -18.49 9.94
CA SER A 427 0.92 -17.91 9.93
C SER A 427 0.75 -16.94 8.76
N ILE A 428 1.75 -16.09 8.52
CA ILE A 428 1.80 -15.14 7.41
C ILE A 428 3.18 -15.24 6.76
N ALA A 429 3.23 -15.27 5.43
CA ALA A 429 4.47 -15.30 4.65
C ALA A 429 4.41 -14.31 3.47
N GLY A 430 5.57 -13.92 2.97
CA GLY A 430 5.70 -13.31 1.65
C GLY A 430 6.91 -13.89 0.91
N ASP A 431 6.86 -13.93 -0.42
CA ASP A 431 7.91 -14.53 -1.25
C ASP A 431 9.16 -13.66 -1.41
N GLY A 432 9.14 -12.43 -0.91
CA GLY A 432 10.23 -11.46 -1.02
C GLY A 432 10.32 -10.72 -2.35
N SER A 433 9.42 -10.97 -3.30
CA SER A 433 9.42 -10.31 -4.61
C SER A 433 9.16 -8.81 -4.50
N ALA A 434 9.77 -8.03 -5.39
CA ALA A 434 9.46 -6.61 -5.54
C ALA A 434 7.95 -6.39 -5.71
N GLY A 435 7.40 -5.40 -5.01
CA GLY A 435 5.97 -5.12 -4.88
C GLY A 435 5.27 -5.90 -3.76
N SER A 436 5.80 -7.03 -3.29
CA SER A 436 5.13 -7.86 -2.29
C SER A 436 5.12 -7.18 -0.92
N GLY A 437 4.00 -7.24 -0.21
CA GLY A 437 3.84 -6.61 1.10
C GLY A 437 2.62 -7.13 1.85
N TYR A 438 2.51 -6.85 3.15
CA TYR A 438 1.31 -7.14 3.92
C TYR A 438 1.19 -6.22 5.14
N GLU A 439 -0.05 -5.99 5.57
CA GLU A 439 -0.38 -5.39 6.87
C GLU A 439 -1.04 -6.47 7.71
N ALA A 440 -0.35 -6.88 8.77
CA ALA A 440 -0.84 -7.86 9.73
C ALA A 440 -1.21 -7.14 11.02
N ARG A 441 -2.50 -7.13 11.39
CA ARG A 441 -2.95 -6.47 12.62
C ARG A 441 -4.06 -7.18 13.39
N TYR A 442 -4.05 -7.03 14.71
CA TYR A 442 -5.02 -7.65 15.64
C TYR A 442 -5.14 -9.18 15.55
N ASN A 443 -4.19 -9.86 14.89
CA ASN A 443 -4.20 -11.32 14.78
C ASN A 443 -3.67 -11.97 16.07
N ILE A 444 -4.21 -13.13 16.41
CA ILE A 444 -3.64 -13.99 17.45
C ILE A 444 -2.93 -15.16 16.77
N ASN A 445 -1.63 -15.27 17.04
CA ASN A 445 -0.84 -16.46 16.73
C ASN A 445 -0.82 -17.36 17.96
N GLY A 446 -1.48 -18.51 17.86
CA GLY A 446 -1.53 -19.56 18.85
C GLY A 446 -0.17 -20.22 19.13
N PRO A 447 -0.09 -21.02 20.20
CA PRO A 447 1.18 -21.46 20.75
C PRO A 447 1.83 -22.63 19.98
N HIS A 448 1.15 -23.26 19.02
CA HIS A 448 1.59 -24.52 18.39
C HIS A 448 2.19 -24.34 16.97
N ALA A 449 2.70 -23.15 16.65
CA ALA A 449 3.43 -22.93 15.40
C ALA A 449 4.69 -23.81 15.32
N THR A 450 5.02 -24.30 14.12
CA THR A 450 6.15 -25.24 13.92
C THR A 450 7.44 -24.58 13.40
N SER A 451 7.41 -23.26 13.25
CA SER A 451 8.50 -22.35 12.87
C SER A 451 8.06 -20.94 13.27
N GLN A 452 8.80 -19.91 12.86
CA GLN A 452 8.40 -18.51 13.00
C GLN A 452 7.00 -18.24 12.44
N ASN A 453 6.24 -17.39 13.13
CA ASN A 453 4.87 -17.07 12.74
C ASN A 453 4.82 -16.24 11.47
N PHE A 454 5.50 -15.08 11.45
CA PHE A 454 5.50 -14.18 10.30
C PHE A 454 6.87 -14.19 9.61
N ASP A 455 6.89 -14.46 8.31
CA ASP A 455 8.11 -14.43 7.50
C ASP A 455 7.94 -13.46 6.32
N MET A 456 9.02 -12.82 5.91
CA MET A 456 9.17 -12.30 4.56
C MET A 456 10.43 -12.91 3.98
N HIS A 457 10.28 -13.74 2.94
CA HIS A 457 11.40 -14.40 2.28
C HIS A 457 12.29 -13.35 1.57
N GLY A 458 13.48 -13.79 1.19
CA GLY A 458 14.47 -12.94 0.51
C GLY A 458 14.63 -13.32 -0.94
N LYS A 459 14.60 -12.33 -1.84
CA LYS A 459 14.98 -12.48 -3.25
C LYS A 459 16.31 -11.77 -3.51
N PRO A 460 17.18 -12.26 -4.41
CA PRO A 460 18.35 -11.51 -4.85
C PRO A 460 17.95 -10.12 -5.35
N ASP A 461 18.68 -9.09 -4.90
CA ASP A 461 18.51 -7.74 -5.41
C ASP A 461 19.06 -7.64 -6.85
N PRO A 462 18.28 -7.18 -7.84
CA PRO A 462 18.76 -6.97 -9.22
C PRO A 462 19.96 -6.03 -9.34
N SER A 463 20.19 -5.13 -8.38
CA SER A 463 21.37 -4.26 -8.31
C SER A 463 22.65 -4.98 -7.84
N GLY A 464 22.51 -6.21 -7.31
CA GLY A 464 23.60 -6.95 -6.68
C GLY A 464 23.87 -6.59 -5.21
N SER A 465 23.09 -5.69 -4.60
CA SER A 465 23.34 -5.20 -3.22
C SER A 465 23.17 -6.26 -2.11
N GLY A 466 22.53 -7.39 -2.41
CA GLY A 466 22.26 -8.46 -1.44
C GLY A 466 20.91 -9.12 -1.72
N LYS A 467 20.02 -9.10 -0.72
CA LYS A 467 18.63 -9.58 -0.85
C LYS A 467 17.62 -8.50 -0.49
N ILE A 468 16.60 -8.35 -1.33
CA ILE A 468 15.38 -7.61 -1.00
C ILE A 468 14.40 -8.51 -0.24
N ALA A 469 13.55 -7.92 0.58
CA ALA A 469 12.49 -8.60 1.32
C ALA A 469 11.15 -7.88 1.09
N GLY A 470 10.65 -7.94 -0.15
CA GLY A 470 9.45 -7.22 -0.55
C GLY A 470 9.62 -5.69 -0.50
N ASP A 471 8.49 -4.99 -0.46
CA ASP A 471 8.43 -3.54 -0.47
C ASP A 471 8.02 -2.99 0.91
N LEU A 472 6.73 -3.09 1.26
CA LEU A 472 6.16 -2.54 2.49
C LEU A 472 5.56 -3.65 3.36
N ILE A 473 5.98 -3.70 4.61
CA ILE A 473 5.53 -4.67 5.61
C ILE A 473 5.12 -3.88 6.86
N LYS A 474 3.92 -4.14 7.36
CA LYS A 474 3.43 -3.60 8.63
C LYS A 474 2.96 -4.75 9.50
N ILE A 475 3.43 -4.82 10.74
CA ILE A 475 3.05 -5.85 11.69
C ILE A 475 2.75 -5.15 13.00
N HIS A 476 1.49 -4.96 13.35
CA HIS A 476 1.15 -4.20 14.56
C HIS A 476 -0.07 -4.70 15.30
N HIS A 477 -0.11 -4.53 16.62
CA HIS A 477 -1.25 -4.92 17.47
C HIS A 477 -1.56 -6.44 17.43
N ASN A 478 -0.59 -7.29 17.04
CA ASN A 478 -0.76 -8.76 17.04
C ASN A 478 -0.27 -9.39 18.35
N THR A 479 -0.88 -10.52 18.72
CA THR A 479 -0.41 -11.38 19.82
C THR A 479 0.34 -12.59 19.27
N PHE A 480 1.47 -12.95 19.89
CA PHE A 480 2.25 -14.14 19.60
C PHE A 480 2.40 -14.99 20.87
N LEU A 481 1.60 -16.05 20.97
CA LEU A 481 1.54 -16.96 22.13
C LEU A 481 2.58 -18.10 22.08
N GLY A 482 3.33 -18.20 20.98
CA GLY A 482 4.39 -19.19 20.80
C GLY A 482 5.46 -19.11 21.90
N THR A 483 5.74 -20.24 22.53
CA THR A 483 6.78 -20.38 23.56
C THR A 483 7.99 -21.17 23.07
N GLU A 484 9.05 -21.10 23.86
CA GLU A 484 10.36 -21.67 23.55
C GLU A 484 10.44 -23.15 23.93
N PRO A 485 11.29 -23.96 23.28
CA PRO A 485 12.12 -23.67 22.10
C PRO A 485 11.40 -24.02 20.78
N VAL A 486 10.07 -24.14 20.80
CA VAL A 486 9.27 -24.69 19.68
C VAL A 486 9.18 -23.71 18.50
N VAL A 487 9.16 -22.40 18.80
CA VAL A 487 9.02 -21.34 17.80
C VAL A 487 10.37 -20.66 17.55
N ALA A 488 10.93 -20.90 16.36
CA ALA A 488 11.95 -20.02 15.78
C ALA A 488 11.39 -18.57 15.73
N PRO A 489 12.22 -17.52 15.87
CA PRO A 489 11.80 -16.17 16.32
C PRO A 489 10.50 -15.67 15.65
N PRO A 490 9.52 -15.15 16.41
CA PRO A 490 8.16 -14.84 15.93
C PRO A 490 8.05 -14.12 14.58
N ILE A 491 8.97 -13.17 14.29
CA ILE A 491 9.02 -12.42 13.03
C ILE A 491 10.40 -12.53 12.39
N VAL A 492 10.46 -12.89 11.11
CA VAL A 492 11.71 -12.98 10.33
C VAL A 492 11.60 -12.24 8.99
N ILE A 493 12.46 -11.25 8.76
CA ILE A 493 12.55 -10.47 7.51
C ILE A 493 13.87 -10.83 6.80
N ARG A 494 13.85 -11.54 5.67
CA ARG A 494 15.04 -12.19 5.07
C ARG A 494 15.77 -11.37 3.99
N GLY A 495 15.88 -10.07 4.21
CA GLY A 495 16.59 -9.13 3.34
C GLY A 495 16.31 -7.70 3.80
N VAL A 496 16.59 -6.72 2.94
CA VAL A 496 16.21 -5.31 3.15
C VAL A 496 14.87 -5.04 2.45
N PRO A 497 13.78 -4.66 3.17
CA PRO A 497 12.54 -4.21 2.54
C PRO A 497 12.78 -2.95 1.71
N ARG A 498 12.21 -2.87 0.50
CA ARG A 498 12.46 -1.74 -0.42
C ARG A 498 11.81 -0.42 0.04
N VAL A 499 10.70 -0.50 0.78
CA VAL A 499 10.02 0.67 1.39
C VAL A 499 10.20 0.65 2.91
N GLY A 500 9.89 -0.48 3.56
CA GLY A 500 10.14 -0.63 5.00
C GLY A 500 9.37 -1.77 5.66
N ALA A 501 9.92 -2.29 6.76
CA ALA A 501 9.22 -3.12 7.73
C ALA A 501 9.00 -2.35 9.04
N TYR A 502 7.73 -2.10 9.36
CA TYR A 502 7.29 -1.36 10.54
C TYR A 502 6.59 -2.33 11.49
N ILE A 503 7.16 -2.50 12.69
CA ILE A 503 6.74 -3.50 13.66
C ILE A 503 6.48 -2.81 15.00
N ASP A 504 5.23 -2.65 15.40
CA ASP A 504 4.88 -1.84 16.58
C ASP A 504 3.68 -2.38 17.35
N HIS A 505 3.57 -2.07 18.64
CA HIS A 505 2.42 -2.48 19.47
C HIS A 505 2.12 -3.99 19.40
N ASN A 506 3.09 -4.88 19.22
CA ASN A 506 2.83 -6.32 19.28
C ASN A 506 3.05 -6.84 20.70
N TRP A 507 2.43 -7.96 21.08
CA TRP A 507 2.79 -8.70 22.28
C TRP A 507 3.42 -10.04 21.91
N PHE A 508 4.68 -10.22 22.28
CA PHE A 508 5.43 -11.46 22.12
C PHE A 508 5.57 -12.17 23.46
N TYR A 509 5.06 -13.39 23.57
CA TYR A 509 5.29 -14.24 24.75
C TYR A 509 6.74 -14.78 24.78
N TYR A 510 7.36 -14.93 23.60
CA TYR A 510 8.74 -15.33 23.37
C TYR A 510 9.77 -14.37 24.02
N THR A 511 10.82 -14.92 24.64
CA THR A 511 11.81 -14.17 25.44
C THR A 511 13.29 -14.52 25.24
N SER A 512 13.68 -15.73 24.81
CA SER A 512 15.11 -16.13 24.81
C SER A 512 15.99 -15.28 23.90
N HIS A 513 15.44 -14.79 22.79
CA HIS A 513 16.13 -13.89 21.86
C HIS A 513 15.21 -12.71 21.49
N ALA A 514 15.72 -11.77 20.69
CA ALA A 514 14.88 -10.75 20.08
C ALA A 514 13.71 -11.41 19.31
N PRO A 515 12.47 -10.91 19.42
CA PRO A 515 11.32 -11.52 18.74
C PRO A 515 11.30 -11.21 17.23
N VAL A 516 12.03 -10.16 16.81
CA VAL A 516 12.17 -9.71 15.42
C VAL A 516 13.59 -9.96 14.94
N TRP A 517 13.75 -10.69 13.84
CA TRP A 517 15.04 -10.96 13.21
C TRP A 517 15.07 -10.42 11.78
N GLN A 518 16.17 -9.76 11.40
CA GLN A 518 16.49 -9.47 10.01
C GLN A 518 17.65 -10.38 9.56
N MET A 519 17.45 -11.13 8.47
CA MET A 519 18.44 -12.05 7.92
C MET A 519 18.96 -11.60 6.56
N ASN A 520 20.25 -11.78 6.29
CA ASN A 520 20.88 -11.52 4.99
C ASN A 520 20.72 -10.06 4.49
N GLY A 521 20.63 -9.10 5.43
CA GLY A 521 20.47 -7.68 5.16
C GLY A 521 20.41 -6.90 6.46
N LYS A 522 20.67 -5.58 6.40
CA LYS A 522 20.52 -4.66 7.52
C LYS A 522 20.03 -3.31 7.03
N GLY A 523 18.82 -2.92 7.42
CA GLY A 523 18.22 -1.65 7.03
C GLY A 523 16.71 -1.75 6.79
N ASN A 524 16.03 -0.60 6.67
CA ASN A 524 14.60 -0.50 6.39
C ASN A 524 13.70 -1.39 7.27
N ILE A 525 14.07 -1.55 8.55
CA ILE A 525 13.29 -2.26 9.57
C ILE A 525 13.27 -1.45 10.86
N SER A 526 12.12 -1.41 11.53
CA SER A 526 11.94 -0.79 12.83
C SER A 526 11.07 -1.68 13.72
N MET A 527 11.39 -1.70 15.02
CA MET A 527 10.56 -2.31 16.04
C MET A 527 10.39 -1.30 17.17
N THR A 528 9.15 -0.99 17.57
CA THR A 528 8.84 -0.04 18.65
C THR A 528 7.64 -0.47 19.49
N TYR A 529 7.44 0.17 20.65
CA TYR A 529 6.23 0.08 21.50
C TYR A 529 5.62 -1.32 21.72
N SER A 530 6.44 -2.36 21.74
CA SER A 530 5.99 -3.76 21.77
C SER A 530 6.25 -4.39 23.14
N LEU A 531 5.38 -5.29 23.57
CA LEU A 531 5.50 -6.03 24.82
C LEU A 531 6.25 -7.34 24.61
N ILE A 532 7.12 -7.69 25.57
CA ILE A 532 7.93 -8.91 25.55
C ILE A 532 7.76 -9.69 26.86
N GLY A 533 7.55 -11.00 26.71
CA GLY A 533 7.32 -11.96 27.78
C GLY A 533 5.91 -11.95 28.37
N GLU A 534 5.64 -12.97 29.18
CA GLU A 534 4.39 -13.13 29.96
C GLU A 534 4.08 -11.89 30.81
N ASN A 535 5.09 -11.33 31.47
CA ASN A 535 4.98 -10.14 32.31
C ASN A 535 4.76 -8.83 31.54
N LYS A 536 4.55 -8.88 30.21
CA LYS A 536 4.24 -7.71 29.38
C LYS A 536 5.27 -6.57 29.54
N THR A 537 6.55 -6.89 29.41
CA THR A 537 7.62 -5.88 29.54
C THR A 537 7.63 -5.00 28.30
N LEU A 538 7.38 -3.69 28.47
CA LEU A 538 7.44 -2.74 27.36
C LEU A 538 8.86 -2.56 26.83
N SER A 539 9.04 -2.78 25.54
CA SER A 539 10.21 -2.35 24.77
C SER A 539 9.81 -1.21 23.84
N THR A 540 10.24 0.01 24.16
CA THR A 540 9.94 1.21 23.36
C THR A 540 10.63 1.19 22.00
N SER A 541 11.74 0.46 21.86
CA SER A 541 12.52 0.32 20.64
C SER A 541 13.31 -0.98 20.63
N GLY A 542 13.21 -1.77 19.56
CA GLY A 542 13.86 -3.08 19.47
C GLY A 542 13.37 -4.07 20.53
N PRO A 543 14.13 -5.13 20.84
CA PRO A 543 15.39 -5.52 20.19
C PRO A 543 15.14 -6.14 18.81
N ILE A 544 16.06 -5.92 17.87
CA ILE A 544 16.10 -6.61 16.57
C ILE A 544 17.42 -7.38 16.49
N HIS A 545 17.37 -8.66 16.13
CA HIS A 545 18.57 -9.46 15.87
C HIS A 545 18.91 -9.42 14.38
N TYR A 546 20.15 -9.08 14.05
CA TYR A 546 20.66 -9.05 12.67
C TYR A 546 21.61 -10.22 12.46
N VAL A 547 21.34 -11.05 11.44
CA VAL A 547 22.14 -12.27 11.16
C VAL A 547 22.42 -12.45 9.66
N SER A 548 23.58 -13.02 9.31
CA SER A 548 23.80 -13.66 8.01
C SER A 548 23.63 -15.17 8.14
N TRP A 549 23.10 -15.82 7.11
CA TRP A 549 23.35 -17.25 6.93
C TRP A 549 24.69 -17.44 6.24
N ASP A 550 25.73 -17.66 7.04
CA ASP A 550 26.95 -18.31 6.56
C ASP A 550 26.67 -19.83 6.56
N LEU A 551 26.39 -20.38 5.37
CA LEU A 551 26.25 -21.82 5.08
C LEU A 551 27.30 -22.25 4.05
#